data_AF-A0A970RGX4-F1
#
_entry.id   AF-A0A970RGX4-F1
#
_cell.length_a   1.000
_cell.length_b   1.000
_cell.length_c   1.000
_cell.angle_alpha   90.00
_cell.angle_beta   90.00
_cell.angle_gamma   90.00
#
_symmetry.space_group_name_H-M   'P 1'
#
loop_
_entity.id
_entity.type
_entity.pdbx_description
1 polymer ?
#
loop_
_entity_poly.entity_id
_entity_poly.type
_entity_poly.pdbx_seq_one_letter_code
_entity_poly.pdbx_strand_id
1 'polypeptide(L)'
;MDNGHHDGKHFSILVIAYLVVIAVGILTVVIALPDISSSIQESGMLELIQQRLNAPTTEPTKQYGTVVFALPTSEGISYREILISITGSKPYHETIEHLLSGPNYQALTLGSISYIPKGTRLLGLTVSQRVAYVDLSKEFLSGAVTESKEFDIAKEQINRTLRAFSSIRDTVILVEGEKLQ
;
A
#
# COMPACT_ATOMS: atom_id res chain seq x y z
N MET A 1 20.84 -73.04 -38.83
CA MET A 1 20.69 -71.64 -39.26
C MET A 1 19.25 -71.47 -39.67
N ASP A 2 18.43 -70.99 -38.74
CA ASP A 2 17.05 -70.59 -39.01
C ASP A 2 16.97 -69.09 -38.69
N ASN A 3 16.41 -68.35 -39.63
CA ASN A 3 16.62 -66.93 -39.83
C ASN A 3 15.66 -66.11 -38.95
N GLY A 4 16.23 -65.16 -38.20
CA GLY A 4 15.48 -64.13 -37.49
C GLY A 4 14.63 -63.29 -38.45
N HIS A 5 13.31 -63.43 -38.35
CA HIS A 5 12.36 -62.58 -39.08
C HIS A 5 11.12 -62.20 -38.25
N HIS A 6 11.25 -62.09 -36.91
CA HIS A 6 10.11 -61.80 -36.03
C HIS A 6 10.21 -60.54 -35.16
N ASP A 7 11.19 -59.65 -35.37
CA ASP A 7 11.31 -58.42 -34.54
C ASP A 7 10.68 -57.15 -35.16
N GLY A 8 10.52 -57.09 -36.48
CA GLY A 8 10.05 -55.86 -37.16
C GLY A 8 8.56 -55.56 -37.00
N LYS A 9 7.70 -56.56 -36.80
CA LYS A 9 6.24 -56.36 -36.69
C LYS A 9 5.83 -55.80 -35.34
N HIS A 10 6.46 -56.23 -34.24
CA HIS A 10 6.15 -55.76 -32.90
C HIS A 10 6.54 -54.29 -32.72
N PHE A 11 7.67 -53.86 -33.29
CA PHE A 11 8.11 -52.47 -33.25
C PHE A 11 7.12 -51.53 -33.95
N SER A 12 6.65 -51.89 -35.15
CA SER A 12 5.66 -51.10 -35.90
C SER A 12 4.31 -50.97 -35.17
N ILE A 13 3.86 -52.04 -34.49
CA ILE A 13 2.61 -52.02 -33.73
C ILE A 13 2.73 -51.08 -32.51
N LEU A 14 3.89 -51.09 -31.82
CA LEU A 14 4.14 -50.20 -30.69
C LEU A 14 4.20 -48.72 -31.11
N VAL A 15 4.82 -48.43 -32.26
CA VAL A 15 4.87 -47.06 -32.81
C VAL A 15 3.47 -46.57 -33.19
N ILE A 16 2.65 -47.42 -33.82
CA ILE A 16 1.26 -47.08 -34.17
C ILE A 16 0.43 -46.84 -32.90
N ALA A 17 0.57 -47.70 -31.88
CA ALA A 17 -0.12 -47.51 -30.60
C ALA A 17 0.27 -46.20 -29.91
N TYR A 18 1.55 -45.82 -29.94
CA TYR A 18 2.03 -44.57 -29.36
C TYR A 18 1.51 -43.33 -30.10
N LEU A 19 1.47 -43.37 -31.44
CA LEU A 19 0.90 -42.29 -32.26
C LEU A 19 -0.59 -42.10 -31.98
N VAL A 20 -1.34 -43.18 -31.74
CA VAL A 20 -2.76 -43.10 -31.36
C VAL A 20 -2.93 -42.42 -30.00
N VAL A 21 -2.09 -42.72 -29.01
CA VAL A 21 -2.15 -42.08 -27.68
C VAL A 21 -1.84 -40.59 -27.78
N ILE A 22 -0.84 -40.19 -28.56
CA ILE A 22 -0.54 -38.77 -28.81
C ILE A 22 -1.71 -38.08 -29.52
N ALA A 23 -2.29 -38.71 -30.54
CA ALA A 23 -3.41 -38.13 -31.29
C ALA A 23 -4.63 -37.91 -30.39
N VAL A 24 -4.94 -38.86 -29.49
CA VAL A 24 -6.02 -38.72 -28.50
C VAL A 24 -5.70 -37.61 -27.51
N GLY A 25 -4.46 -37.52 -27.01
CA GLY A 25 -4.03 -36.44 -26.11
C GLY A 25 -4.19 -35.06 -26.73
N ILE A 26 -3.72 -34.88 -27.98
CA ILE A 26 -3.88 -33.62 -28.73
C ILE A 26 -5.36 -33.30 -28.92
N LEU A 27 -6.20 -34.30 -29.24
CA LEU A 27 -7.63 -34.11 -29.41
C LEU A 27 -8.32 -33.64 -28.12
N THR A 28 -7.94 -34.19 -26.95
CA THR A 28 -8.49 -33.72 -25.67
C THR A 28 -8.11 -32.27 -25.36
N VAL A 29 -6.90 -31.85 -25.71
CA VAL A 29 -6.42 -30.47 -25.52
C VAL A 29 -7.15 -29.51 -26.46
N VAL A 30 -7.36 -29.87 -27.73
CA VAL A 30 -8.07 -29.04 -28.72
C VAL A 30 -9.53 -28.82 -28.35
N ILE A 31 -10.17 -29.78 -27.67
CA ILE A 31 -11.56 -29.65 -27.19
C ILE A 31 -11.65 -28.82 -25.90
N ALA A 32 -10.60 -28.80 -25.06
CA ALA A 32 -10.58 -28.01 -23.81
C ALA A 32 -10.17 -26.55 -24.00
N LEU A 33 -9.39 -26.24 -25.05
CA LEU A 33 -8.92 -24.89 -25.36
C LEU A 33 -9.97 -23.86 -25.85
N PRO A 34 -11.11 -24.20 -26.52
CA PRO A 34 -11.98 -23.21 -27.10
C PRO A 34 -12.80 -22.42 -26.07
N ASP A 35 -12.96 -22.93 -24.85
CA ASP A 35 -13.77 -22.30 -23.79
C ASP A 35 -13.09 -21.08 -23.12
N ILE A 36 -11.77 -20.95 -23.27
CA ILE A 36 -11.00 -19.88 -22.60
C ILE A 36 -11.07 -18.56 -23.41
N SER A 37 -11.40 -18.63 -24.70
CA SER A 37 -11.38 -17.45 -25.59
C SER A 37 -12.74 -16.71 -25.66
N SER A 38 -13.86 -17.42 -25.46
CA SER A 38 -15.22 -16.83 -25.51
C SER A 38 -15.53 -15.97 -24.28
N SER A 39 -15.06 -16.35 -23.10
CA SER A 39 -15.29 -15.61 -21.85
C SER A 39 -14.49 -14.30 -21.73
N ILE A 40 -13.33 -14.20 -22.40
CA ILE A 40 -12.49 -12.99 -22.40
C ILE A 40 -13.13 -11.87 -23.24
N GLN A 41 -13.81 -12.20 -24.33
CA GLN A 41 -14.49 -11.22 -25.18
C GLN A 41 -15.78 -10.69 -24.55
N GLU A 42 -16.54 -11.52 -23.83
CA GLU A 42 -17.74 -11.08 -23.09
C GLU A 42 -17.42 -10.21 -21.87
N SER A 43 -16.23 -10.35 -21.29
CA SER A 43 -15.88 -9.67 -20.03
C SER A 43 -15.59 -8.16 -20.19
N GLY A 44 -15.53 -7.63 -21.42
CA GLY A 44 -15.16 -6.22 -21.68
C GLY A 44 -13.79 -5.80 -21.14
N MET A 45 -13.03 -6.74 -20.57
CA MET A 45 -11.80 -6.49 -19.82
C MET A 45 -10.68 -5.97 -20.73
N LEU A 46 -10.67 -6.37 -22.00
CA LEU A 46 -9.71 -5.88 -22.98
C LEU A 46 -9.98 -4.43 -23.36
N GLU A 47 -11.27 -4.05 -23.47
CA GLU A 47 -11.66 -2.66 -23.72
C GLU A 47 -11.29 -1.78 -22.51
N LEU A 48 -11.46 -2.29 -21.28
CA LEU A 48 -11.00 -1.61 -20.06
C LEU A 48 -9.47 -1.44 -20.02
N ILE A 49 -8.70 -2.45 -20.45
CA ILE A 49 -7.23 -2.36 -20.53
C ILE A 49 -6.81 -1.38 -21.62
N GLN A 50 -7.46 -1.40 -22.79
CA GLN A 50 -7.13 -0.53 -23.90
C GLN A 50 -7.57 0.92 -23.64
N GLN A 51 -8.67 1.12 -22.93
CA GLN A 51 -9.13 2.40 -22.42
C GLN A 51 -8.21 2.92 -21.30
N ARG A 52 -7.66 2.07 -20.43
CA ARG A 52 -6.60 2.45 -19.48
C ARG A 52 -5.28 2.83 -20.18
N LEU A 53 -4.97 2.19 -21.31
CA LEU A 53 -3.76 2.46 -22.10
C LEU A 53 -3.89 3.74 -22.95
N ASN A 54 -5.11 4.05 -23.42
CA ASN A 54 -5.37 5.18 -24.31
C ASN A 54 -6.01 6.39 -23.63
N ALA A 55 -6.54 6.26 -22.41
CA ALA A 55 -6.94 7.42 -21.62
C ALA A 55 -5.68 8.15 -21.14
N PRO A 56 -5.62 9.50 -21.27
CA PRO A 56 -4.63 10.26 -20.50
C PRO A 56 -4.81 9.88 -19.03
N THR A 57 -3.72 9.50 -18.39
CA THR A 57 -3.64 8.97 -17.02
C THR A 57 -4.15 9.99 -16.01
N THR A 58 -5.46 10.13 -15.89
CA THR A 58 -6.15 10.93 -14.84
C THR A 58 -7.15 10.07 -14.07
N GLU A 59 -6.83 8.79 -13.88
CA GLU A 59 -7.25 8.14 -12.63
C GLU A 59 -6.28 8.65 -11.57
N PRO A 60 -6.73 9.33 -10.50
CA PRO A 60 -5.84 9.69 -9.41
C PRO A 60 -5.22 8.39 -8.92
N THR A 61 -3.92 8.22 -9.18
CA THR A 61 -3.17 7.09 -8.65
C THR A 61 -3.39 7.17 -7.14
N LYS A 62 -4.17 6.24 -6.56
CA LYS A 62 -4.40 6.23 -5.12
C LYS A 62 -3.04 6.04 -4.47
N GLN A 63 -2.45 7.15 -4.05
CA GLN A 63 -1.22 7.16 -3.32
C GLN A 63 -1.59 6.81 -1.88
N TYR A 64 -0.71 6.08 -1.19
CA TYR A 64 -0.94 5.75 0.20
C TYR A 64 0.11 6.45 1.06
N GLY A 65 -0.32 6.96 2.21
CA GLY A 65 0.50 7.52 3.26
C GLY A 65 0.40 6.65 4.52
N THR A 66 1.32 6.86 5.46
CA THR A 66 1.29 6.20 6.76
C THR A 66 1.19 7.25 7.85
N VAL A 67 0.19 7.12 8.72
CA VAL A 67 0.07 7.94 9.94
C VAL A 67 0.29 7.07 11.16
N VAL A 68 0.90 7.63 12.19
CA VAL A 68 1.29 6.88 13.38
C VAL A 68 0.54 7.39 14.61
N PHE A 69 -0.24 6.51 15.23
CA PHE A 69 -1.00 6.80 16.45
C PHE A 69 -0.40 6.08 17.65
N ALA A 70 -0.64 6.64 18.84
CA ALA A 70 -0.24 6.03 20.09
C ALA A 70 -1.20 4.89 20.46
N LEU A 71 -0.66 3.81 20.99
CA LEU A 71 -1.40 2.65 21.48
C LEU A 71 -1.03 2.42 22.94
N PRO A 72 -1.91 2.78 23.89
CA PRO A 72 -1.69 2.48 25.30
C PRO A 72 -1.70 0.97 25.54
N THR A 73 -0.69 0.50 26.27
CA THR A 73 -0.49 -0.90 26.65
C THR A 73 -0.22 -0.99 28.15
N SER A 74 -0.22 -2.20 28.72
CA SER A 74 0.13 -2.41 30.13
C SER A 74 1.57 -1.99 30.47
N GLU A 75 2.47 -1.96 29.48
CA GLU A 75 3.89 -1.64 29.64
C GLU A 75 4.21 -0.17 29.33
N GLY A 76 3.23 0.62 28.87
CA GLY A 76 3.41 2.02 28.49
C GLY A 76 2.75 2.33 27.15
N ILE A 77 3.43 3.09 26.30
CA ILE A 77 2.91 3.54 25.01
C ILE A 77 3.68 2.87 23.88
N SER A 78 2.95 2.12 23.06
CA SER A 78 3.42 1.63 21.76
C SER A 78 2.91 2.54 20.65
N TYR A 79 3.38 2.34 19.43
CA TYR A 79 2.94 3.09 18.25
C TYR A 79 2.40 2.15 17.18
N ARG A 80 1.34 2.57 16.50
CA ARG A 80 0.71 1.81 15.42
C ARG A 80 0.66 2.64 14.15
N GLU A 81 1.12 2.04 13.06
CA GLU A 81 1.04 2.58 11.71
C GLU A 81 -0.33 2.28 11.09
N ILE A 82 -0.95 3.28 10.50
CA ILE A 82 -2.24 3.19 9.81
C ILE A 82 -2.06 3.73 8.40
N LEU A 83 -2.47 2.94 7.42
CA LEU A 83 -2.46 3.35 6.01
C LEU A 83 -3.63 4.29 5.73
N ILE A 84 -3.33 5.40 5.07
CA ILE A 84 -4.31 6.39 4.61
C ILE A 84 -4.20 6.56 3.10
N SER A 85 -5.32 6.89 2.45
CA SER A 85 -5.32 7.30 1.05
C SER A 85 -4.92 8.77 0.93
N ILE A 86 -3.97 9.05 0.06
CA ILE A 86 -3.52 10.38 -0.36
C ILE A 86 -4.08 10.62 -1.76
N THR A 87 -4.75 11.76 -1.90
CA THR A 87 -5.51 12.14 -3.09
C THR A 87 -4.91 13.35 -3.80
N GLY A 88 -4.18 14.20 -3.06
CA GLY A 88 -3.59 15.43 -3.56
C GLY A 88 -2.15 15.28 -4.03
N SER A 89 -1.63 16.37 -4.61
CA SER A 89 -0.24 16.48 -5.06
C SER A 89 0.77 16.79 -3.94
N LYS A 90 0.29 17.00 -2.70
CA LYS A 90 1.09 17.36 -1.52
C LYS A 90 1.05 16.27 -0.45
N PRO A 91 1.73 15.13 -0.66
CA PRO A 91 1.59 13.95 0.21
C PRO A 91 1.96 14.20 1.67
N TYR A 92 2.97 15.05 1.93
CA TYR A 92 3.36 15.39 3.30
C TYR A 92 2.30 16.19 4.04
N HIS A 93 1.66 17.15 3.37
CA HIS A 93 0.63 18.00 3.99
C HIS A 93 -0.60 17.16 4.33
N GLU A 94 -1.10 16.42 3.34
CA GLU A 94 -2.28 15.57 3.50
C GLU A 94 -2.07 14.51 4.58
N THR A 95 -0.86 13.92 4.67
CA THR A 95 -0.55 12.93 5.72
C THR A 95 -0.58 13.55 7.12
N ILE A 96 -0.03 14.75 7.30
CA ILE A 96 -0.11 15.44 8.59
C ILE A 96 -1.55 15.87 8.90
N GLU A 97 -2.30 16.38 7.93
CA GLU A 97 -3.70 16.75 8.12
C GLU A 97 -4.56 15.54 8.54
N HIS A 98 -4.30 14.36 7.96
CA HIS A 98 -4.91 13.11 8.40
C HIS A 98 -4.54 12.75 9.83
N LEU A 99 -3.27 12.89 10.22
CA LEU A 99 -2.82 12.67 11.61
C LEU A 99 -3.52 13.63 12.59
N LEU A 100 -3.59 14.93 12.25
CA LEU A 100 -4.22 15.97 13.07
C LEU A 100 -5.73 15.79 13.20
N SER A 101 -6.37 15.21 12.18
CA SER A 101 -7.79 14.84 12.22
C SER A 101 -8.09 13.73 13.24
N GLY A 102 -7.05 13.02 13.69
CA GLY A 102 -7.14 11.94 14.67
C GLY A 102 -7.35 10.56 14.05
N PRO A 103 -7.37 9.51 14.89
CA PRO A 103 -7.52 8.13 14.43
C PRO A 103 -8.89 7.91 13.80
N ASN A 104 -8.91 7.25 12.64
CA ASN A 104 -10.14 6.82 12.01
C ASN A 104 -10.82 5.69 12.82
N TYR A 105 -12.03 5.30 12.42
CA TYR A 105 -12.79 4.25 13.11
C TYR A 105 -12.00 2.94 13.28
N GLN A 106 -11.26 2.52 12.25
CA GLN A 106 -10.43 1.31 12.29
C GLN A 106 -9.27 1.42 13.29
N ALA A 107 -8.61 2.57 13.37
CA ALA A 107 -7.53 2.80 14.32
C ALA A 107 -8.05 2.82 15.77
N LEU A 108 -9.22 3.42 15.98
CA LEU A 108 -9.91 3.47 17.27
C LEU A 108 -10.34 2.09 17.78
N THR A 109 -10.90 1.22 16.91
CA THR A 109 -11.29 -0.15 17.30
C THR A 109 -10.08 -1.00 17.68
N LEU A 110 -8.89 -0.66 17.18
CA LEU A 110 -7.62 -1.26 17.55
C LEU A 110 -6.97 -0.63 18.80
N GLY A 111 -7.68 0.29 19.48
CA GLY A 111 -7.22 0.94 20.71
C GLY A 111 -6.26 2.11 20.50
N SER A 112 -6.09 2.58 19.26
CA SER A 112 -5.18 3.69 18.96
C SER A 112 -5.81 5.02 19.33
N ILE A 113 -5.03 5.93 19.93
CA ILE A 113 -5.46 7.26 20.35
C ILE A 113 -4.51 8.33 19.81
N SER A 114 -4.98 9.57 19.79
CA SER A 114 -4.14 10.74 19.52
C SER A 114 -3.92 11.52 20.80
N TYR A 115 -2.65 11.85 21.07
CA TYR A 115 -2.24 12.81 22.09
C TYR A 115 -2.14 14.24 21.55
N ILE A 116 -2.29 14.43 20.23
CA ILE A 116 -2.31 15.76 19.62
C ILE A 116 -3.61 16.47 20.02
N PRO A 117 -3.54 17.68 20.62
CA PRO A 117 -4.73 18.40 21.03
C PRO A 117 -5.70 18.66 19.88
N LYS A 118 -7.00 18.49 20.18
CA LYS A 118 -8.05 18.76 19.21
C LYS A 118 -8.03 20.22 18.77
N GLY A 119 -8.25 20.45 17.47
CA GLY A 119 -8.25 21.78 16.88
C GLY A 119 -6.88 22.29 16.44
N THR A 120 -5.81 21.51 16.66
CA THR A 120 -4.49 21.75 16.04
C THR A 120 -4.62 21.74 14.52
N ARG A 121 -4.10 22.77 13.87
CA ARG A 121 -4.09 22.93 12.41
C ARG A 121 -2.66 22.94 11.88
N LEU A 122 -2.49 22.47 10.65
CA LEU A 122 -1.25 22.64 9.90
C LEU A 122 -1.24 24.05 9.29
N LEU A 123 -0.31 24.89 9.70
CA LEU A 123 -0.11 26.23 9.13
C LEU A 123 0.81 26.19 7.91
N GLY A 124 1.81 25.32 7.94
CA GLY A 124 2.74 25.14 6.83
C GLY A 124 3.62 23.91 6.99
N LEU A 125 4.06 23.35 5.87
CA LEU A 125 5.04 22.26 5.85
C LEU A 125 6.02 22.47 4.71
N THR A 126 7.31 22.50 5.04
CA THR A 126 8.39 22.56 4.05
C THR A 126 9.42 21.48 4.33
N VAL A 127 9.93 20.84 3.28
CA VAL A 127 11.02 19.87 3.40
C VAL A 127 12.26 20.46 2.76
N SER A 128 13.36 20.55 3.52
CA SER A 128 14.66 21.01 3.04
C SER A 128 15.74 20.08 3.56
N GLN A 129 16.64 19.61 2.69
CA GLN A 129 17.76 18.72 3.04
C GLN A 129 17.32 17.48 3.87
N ARG A 130 16.18 16.87 3.52
CA ARG A 130 15.57 15.73 4.25
C ARG A 130 15.12 16.04 5.68
N VAL A 131 14.98 17.31 6.02
CA VAL A 131 14.38 17.78 7.27
C VAL A 131 13.01 18.37 6.97
N ALA A 132 11.98 17.90 7.65
CA ALA A 132 10.62 18.43 7.54
C ALA A 132 10.39 19.48 8.63
N TYR A 133 10.12 20.71 8.23
CA TYR A 133 9.71 21.81 9.08
C TYR A 133 8.19 21.88 9.05
N VAL A 134 7.56 21.58 10.18
CA VAL A 134 6.10 21.51 10.31
C VAL A 134 5.64 22.58 11.28
N ASP A 135 4.91 23.55 10.75
CA ASP A 135 4.37 24.67 11.50
C ASP A 135 2.90 24.39 11.86
N LEU A 136 2.62 24.39 13.16
CA LEU A 136 1.32 24.04 13.73
C LEU A 136 0.69 25.26 14.39
N SER A 137 -0.62 25.26 14.48
CA SER A 137 -1.33 26.31 15.20
C SER A 137 -1.13 26.18 16.73
N LYS A 138 -1.31 27.30 17.44
CA LYS A 138 -1.15 27.40 18.91
C LYS A 138 -1.94 26.36 19.71
N GLU A 139 -3.03 25.82 19.15
CA GLU A 139 -3.82 24.77 19.77
C GLU A 139 -3.00 23.51 20.06
N PHE A 140 -1.87 23.29 19.37
CA PHE A 140 -0.94 22.21 19.69
C PHE A 140 -0.38 22.29 21.12
N LEU A 141 -0.33 23.48 21.71
CA LEU A 141 0.12 23.71 23.08
C LEU A 141 -1.04 23.73 24.10
N SER A 142 -2.30 23.63 23.64
CA SER A 142 -3.47 23.73 24.51
C SER A 142 -3.53 22.57 25.50
N GLY A 143 -3.55 22.90 26.79
CA GLY A 143 -3.73 21.92 27.87
C GLY A 143 -2.51 21.02 28.14
N ALA A 144 -1.39 21.27 27.47
CA ALA A 144 -0.15 20.55 27.69
C ALA A 144 0.81 21.38 28.56
N VAL A 145 1.41 20.74 29.56
CA VAL A 145 2.71 21.21 30.08
C VAL A 145 3.74 20.74 29.07
N THR A 146 4.54 21.64 28.51
CA THR A 146 5.49 21.31 27.42
C THR A 146 6.57 20.29 27.81
N GLU A 147 6.72 20.02 29.12
CA GLU A 147 7.61 19.00 29.68
C GLU A 147 6.87 17.70 30.10
N SER A 148 5.59 17.56 29.76
CA SER A 148 4.82 16.36 30.12
C SER A 148 5.06 15.21 29.15
N LYS A 149 4.93 13.98 29.67
CA LYS A 149 5.05 12.76 28.88
C LYS A 149 4.03 12.71 27.74
N GLU A 150 2.82 13.20 27.96
CA GLU A 150 1.74 13.31 26.96
C GLU A 150 2.17 14.19 25.79
N PHE A 151 2.83 15.31 26.09
CA PHE A 151 3.33 16.23 25.07
C PHE A 151 4.47 15.60 24.25
N ASP A 152 5.36 14.85 24.90
CA ASP A 152 6.39 14.07 24.20
C ASP A 152 5.79 13.02 23.27
N ILE A 153 4.72 12.34 23.68
CA ILE A 153 4.00 11.38 22.83
C ILE A 153 3.36 12.09 21.63
N ALA A 154 2.77 13.28 21.83
CA ALA A 154 2.20 14.07 20.74
C ALA A 154 3.27 14.47 19.70
N LYS A 155 4.43 14.97 20.15
CA LYS A 155 5.59 15.25 19.27
C LYS A 155 6.03 14.00 18.52
N GLU A 156 6.10 12.87 19.22
CA GLU A 156 6.58 11.62 18.65
C GLU A 156 5.62 11.04 17.59
N GLN A 157 4.31 11.20 17.74
CA GLN A 157 3.35 10.85 16.69
C GLN A 157 3.61 11.60 15.38
N ILE A 158 3.93 12.90 15.46
CA ILE A 158 4.27 13.73 14.30
C ILE A 158 5.61 13.29 13.70
N ASN A 159 6.63 13.11 14.55
CA ASN A 159 7.96 12.68 14.12
C ASN A 159 7.92 11.35 13.39
N ARG A 160 7.25 10.34 13.96
CA ARG A 160 7.12 9.01 13.35
C ARG A 160 6.35 9.04 12.04
N THR A 161 5.26 9.80 12.00
CA THR A 161 4.45 9.97 10.78
C THR A 161 5.28 10.57 9.64
N LEU A 162 6.08 11.60 9.91
CA LEU A 162 6.93 12.20 8.88
C LEU A 162 8.13 11.33 8.51
N ARG A 163 8.76 10.67 9.49
CA ARG A 163 9.89 9.76 9.24
C ARG A 163 9.47 8.46 8.57
N ALA A 164 8.18 8.15 8.49
CA ALA A 164 7.66 7.07 7.65
C ALA A 164 7.91 7.34 6.15
N PHE A 165 8.12 8.59 5.75
CA PHE A 165 8.61 8.92 4.42
C PHE A 165 10.13 8.72 4.36
N SER A 166 10.61 7.85 3.48
CA SER A 166 12.05 7.57 3.30
C SER A 166 12.88 8.81 2.88
N SER A 167 12.23 9.81 2.29
CA SER A 167 12.82 11.11 1.95
C SER A 167 13.11 11.98 3.18
N ILE A 168 12.44 11.76 4.31
CA ILE A 168 12.56 12.53 5.54
C ILE A 168 13.43 11.76 6.54
N ARG A 169 14.50 12.40 6.98
CA ARG A 169 15.40 11.89 8.03
C ARG A 169 15.07 12.50 9.39
N ASP A 170 14.73 13.79 9.40
CA ASP A 170 14.51 14.54 10.64
C ASP A 170 13.34 15.50 10.55
N THR A 171 12.89 15.99 11.69
CA THR A 171 11.67 16.78 11.85
C THR A 171 11.91 17.93 12.82
N VAL A 172 11.43 19.12 12.44
CA VAL A 172 11.43 20.32 13.29
C VAL A 172 9.99 20.77 13.40
N ILE A 173 9.49 20.79 14.63
CA ILE A 173 8.14 21.26 14.95
C ILE A 173 8.23 22.75 15.29
N LEU A 174 7.39 23.55 14.64
CA LEU A 174 7.16 24.95 14.93
C LEU A 174 5.71 25.13 15.39
N VAL A 175 5.47 26.12 16.24
CA VAL A 175 4.14 26.55 16.64
C VAL A 175 4.04 28.04 16.38
N GLU A 176 3.09 28.45 15.53
CA GLU A 176 2.93 29.85 15.09
C GLU A 176 4.25 30.44 14.56
N GLY A 177 5.01 29.64 13.80
CA GLY A 177 6.31 30.03 13.23
C GLY A 177 7.49 30.02 14.22
N GLU A 178 7.26 29.79 15.51
CA GLU A 178 8.32 29.69 16.51
C GLU A 178 8.77 28.24 16.71
N LYS A 179 10.09 28.01 16.72
CA LYS A 179 10.62 26.67 16.94
C LYS A 179 10.32 26.22 18.37
N LEU A 180 9.69 25.06 18.50
CA LEU A 180 9.47 24.42 19.78
C LEU A 180 10.83 23.94 20.34
N GLN A 181 11.21 24.45 21.52
CA GLN A 181 12.46 24.08 22.21
C GLN A 181 12.32 22.78 22.99
#